data_AF-A0A4U9W1Q0-F1
#
_entry.id   AF-A0A4U9W1Q0-F1
#
_cell.length_a   1.000
_cell.length_b   1.000
_cell.length_c   1.000
_cell.angle_alpha   90.00
_cell.angle_beta   90.00
_cell.angle_gamma   90.00
#
_symmetry.space_group_name_H-M   'P 1'
#
loop_
_entity.id
_entity.type
_entity.pdbx_description
1 polymer ?
#
loop_
_entity_poly.entity_id
_entity_poly.type
_entity_poly.pdbx_seq_one_letter_code
_entity_poly.pdbx_strand_id
1 'polypeptide(L)'
;MFPLNPGEAGNRLSFILQDTQAKAILGDSASVSYLNEIAELPQVPIIAVDNLQFQRDLVAQQQSENLDIAIDLKQLAYIIYTSGTTGKPKRRHDRTRGA
;
A
#
# COMPACT_ATOMS: atom_id res chain seq x y z
N MET A 1 -1.44 3.81 -3.32
CA MET A 1 -0.42 3.06 -2.55
C MET A 1 -0.40 3.59 -1.13
N PHE A 2 -0.33 2.74 -0.11
CA PHE A 2 -0.43 3.11 1.31
C PHE A 2 0.89 2.80 2.04
N PRO A 3 1.52 3.75 2.77
CA PRO A 3 2.77 3.50 3.48
C PRO A 3 2.52 2.87 4.86
N LEU A 4 2.90 1.60 5.03
CA LEU A 4 2.92 0.92 6.34
C LEU A 4 4.30 1.08 6.99
N ASN A 5 4.33 1.24 8.31
CA ASN A 5 5.59 1.18 9.08
C ASN A 5 5.76 -0.25 9.64
N PRO A 6 6.85 -0.97 9.28
CA PRO A 6 7.12 -2.33 9.76
C PRO A 6 7.35 -2.43 11.28
N GLY A 7 7.59 -1.32 11.99
CA GLY A 7 7.77 -1.29 13.44
C GLY A 7 6.48 -1.22 14.27
N GLU A 8 5.29 -1.23 13.65
CA GLU A 8 4.02 -1.19 14.37
C GLU A 8 3.56 -2.59 14.80
N ALA A 9 2.96 -2.71 15.99
CA ALA A 9 2.46 -4.00 16.50
C ALA A 9 1.51 -4.68 15.50
N GLY A 10 1.70 -5.98 15.26
CA GLY A 10 1.01 -6.76 14.22
C GLY A 10 -0.51 -6.55 14.17
N ASN A 11 -1.16 -6.40 15.33
CA ASN A 11 -2.61 -6.16 15.42
C ASN A 11 -3.07 -4.87 14.70
N ARG A 12 -2.24 -3.83 14.66
CA ARG A 12 -2.56 -2.56 13.98
C ARG A 12 -2.36 -2.66 12.47
N LEU A 13 -1.37 -3.44 12.02
CA LEU A 13 -1.15 -3.74 10.61
C LEU A 13 -2.31 -4.54 10.03
N SER A 14 -2.75 -5.60 10.72
CA SER A 14 -3.92 -6.39 10.32
C SER A 14 -5.18 -5.52 10.22
N PHE A 15 -5.42 -4.63 11.19
CA PHE A 15 -6.55 -3.69 11.14
C PHE A 15 -6.50 -2.77 9.91
N ILE A 16 -5.36 -2.15 9.62
CA ILE A 16 -5.20 -1.25 8.47
C ILE A 16 -5.42 -2.01 7.16
N LEU A 17 -4.86 -3.21 7.05
CA LEU A 17 -4.97 -4.01 5.84
C LEU A 17 -6.40 -4.50 5.59
N GLN A 18 -7.13 -4.87 6.65
CA GLN A 18 -8.56 -5.21 6.55
C GLN A 18 -9.42 -3.99 6.17
N ASP A 19 -9.19 -2.84 6.82
CA ASP A 19 -9.97 -1.61 6.58
C ASP A 19 -9.73 -1.04 5.18
N THR A 20 -8.49 -1.10 4.68
CA THR A 20 -8.14 -0.53 3.36
C THR A 20 -8.68 -1.33 2.18
N GLN A 21 -9.05 -2.61 2.37
CA GLN A 21 -9.40 -3.53 1.28
C GLN A 21 -8.36 -3.49 0.15
N ALA A 22 -7.08 -3.43 0.53
CA ALA A 22 -5.97 -3.31 -0.41
C ALA A 22 -5.96 -4.49 -1.38
N LYS A 23 -5.74 -4.22 -2.67
CA LYS A 23 -5.62 -5.28 -3.69
C LYS A 23 -4.21 -5.87 -3.77
N ALA A 24 -3.21 -5.16 -3.24
CA ALA A 24 -1.82 -5.59 -3.14
C ALA A 24 -1.09 -4.74 -2.10
N ILE A 25 -0.01 -5.29 -1.54
CA ILE A 25 0.91 -4.62 -0.62
C ILE A 25 2.29 -4.55 -1.30
N LEU A 26 2.92 -3.38 -1.29
CA LEU A 26 4.28 -3.18 -1.78
C LEU A 26 5.19 -2.86 -0.58
N GLY A 27 6.36 -3.50 -0.52
CA GLY A 27 7.36 -3.26 0.51
C GLY A 27 8.75 -3.69 0.06
N ASP A 28 9.77 -3.42 0.88
CA ASP A 28 11.07 -4.06 0.72
C ASP A 28 11.05 -5.51 1.24
N SER A 29 12.09 -6.27 0.92
CA SER A 29 12.16 -7.69 1.27
C SER A 29 12.06 -7.93 2.79
N ALA A 30 12.63 -7.03 3.60
CA ALA A 30 12.56 -7.11 5.06
C ALA A 30 11.12 -6.92 5.58
N SER A 31 10.40 -5.94 5.03
CA SER A 31 8.99 -5.68 5.35
C SER A 31 8.10 -6.83 4.91
N VAL A 32 8.36 -7.42 3.74
CA VAL A 32 7.64 -8.61 3.26
C VAL A 32 7.87 -9.81 4.19
N SER A 33 9.11 -10.08 4.60
CA SER A 33 9.41 -11.13 5.57
C SER A 33 8.65 -10.92 6.89
N TYR A 34 8.68 -9.70 7.43
CA TYR A 34 7.95 -9.37 8.65
C TYR A 34 6.43 -9.55 8.51
N LEU A 35 5.86 -9.11 7.38
CA LEU A 35 4.43 -9.28 7.12
C LEU A 35 4.05 -10.76 7.01
N ASN A 36 4.87 -11.60 6.37
CA ASN A 36 4.61 -13.04 6.27
C ASN A 36 4.60 -13.76 7.62
N GLU A 37 5.23 -13.20 8.66
CA GLU A 37 5.20 -13.75 10.03
C GLU A 37 3.90 -13.41 10.78
N ILE A 38 3.09 -12.46 10.28
CA ILE A 38 1.84 -12.06 10.90
C ILE A 38 0.71 -13.01 10.46
N ALA A 39 0.26 -13.87 11.37
CA ALA A 39 -0.74 -14.91 11.10
C ALA A 39 -2.13 -14.37 10.65
N GLU A 40 -2.48 -13.13 10.98
CA GLU A 40 -3.82 -12.56 10.75
C GLU A 40 -3.89 -11.60 9.54
N LEU A 41 -2.95 -11.69 8.60
CA LEU A 41 -3.01 -10.85 7.41
C LEU A 41 -4.12 -11.29 6.45
N PRO A 42 -4.81 -10.34 5.80
CA PRO A 42 -5.72 -10.66 4.71
C PRO A 42 -4.96 -11.30 3.54
N GLN A 43 -5.64 -12.17 2.80
CA GLN A 43 -5.10 -12.87 1.61
C GLN A 43 -4.93 -11.90 0.44
N VAL A 44 -3.90 -11.06 0.50
CA VAL A 44 -3.57 -10.06 -0.52
C VAL A 44 -2.14 -10.27 -1.01
N PRO A 45 -1.85 -10.11 -2.31
CA PRO A 45 -0.50 -10.21 -2.83
C PRO A 45 0.45 -9.23 -2.13
N ILE A 46 1.58 -9.74 -1.63
CA ILE A 46 2.67 -8.94 -1.06
C ILE A 46 3.85 -8.99 -2.01
N ILE A 47 4.31 -7.83 -2.46
CA ILE A 47 5.34 -7.71 -3.49
C ILE A 47 6.54 -6.98 -2.89
N ALA A 48 7.69 -7.65 -2.96
CA ALA A 48 8.98 -7.08 -2.64
C ALA A 48 9.51 -6.28 -3.84
N VAL A 49 9.54 -4.95 -3.74
CA VAL A 49 9.92 -4.06 -4.86
C VAL A 49 11.42 -4.04 -5.13
N ASP A 50 12.22 -4.46 -4.15
CA ASP A 50 13.66 -4.66 -4.22
C ASP A 50 14.05 -6.05 -4.74
N ASN A 51 13.08 -6.91 -5.03
CA ASN A 51 13.33 -8.21 -5.64
C ASN A 51 13.83 -8.06 -7.10
N LEU A 52 15.01 -8.59 -7.37
CA LEU A 52 15.65 -8.50 -8.69
C LEU A 52 14.85 -9.15 -9.83
N GLN A 53 14.07 -10.20 -9.55
CA GLN A 53 13.21 -10.80 -10.56
C GLN A 53 12.04 -9.87 -10.88
N PHE A 54 11.37 -9.36 -9.86
CA PHE A 54 10.27 -8.40 -10.02
C PHE A 54 10.71 -7.16 -10.82
N GLN A 55 11.90 -6.61 -10.52
CA GLN A 55 12.43 -5.47 -11.26
C GLN A 55 12.70 -5.79 -12.73
N ARG A 56 13.27 -6.96 -13.03
CA ARG A 56 13.50 -7.40 -14.41
C ARG A 56 12.20 -7.57 -15.17
N ASP A 57 11.20 -8.19 -14.55
CA ASP A 57 9.88 -8.39 -15.16
C ASP A 57 9.18 -7.05 -15.41
N LEU A 58 9.29 -6.11 -14.47
CA LEU A 58 8.74 -4.76 -14.60
C LEU A 58 9.33 -4.04 -15.82
N VAL A 59 10.66 -4.06 -15.97
CA VAL A 59 11.36 -3.45 -17.11
C VAL A 59 10.98 -4.13 -18.43
N ALA A 60 10.89 -5.46 -18.45
CA ALA A 60 10.52 -6.21 -19.64
C ALA A 60 9.08 -5.92 -20.11
N GLN A 61 8.20 -5.50 -19.20
CA GLN A 61 6.79 -5.18 -19.47
C GLN A 61 6.54 -3.67 -19.61
N GLN A 62 7.57 -2.82 -19.59
CA GLN A 62 7.38 -1.38 -19.76
C GLN A 62 6.85 -1.07 -21.16
N GLN A 63 5.62 -0.56 -21.21
CA GLN A 63 5.09 0.11 -22.39
C GLN A 63 5.54 1.57 -22.37
N SER A 64 6.04 2.08 -23.51
CA SER A 64 6.41 3.51 -23.63
C SER A 64 5.19 4.42 -23.77
N GLU A 65 4.01 3.85 -24.01
CA GLU A 65 2.76 4.60 -24.14
C GLU A 65 2.08 4.77 -22.78
N ASN A 66 1.45 5.93 -22.61
CA ASN A 66 0.69 6.22 -21.40
C ASN A 66 -0.55 5.30 -21.33
N LEU A 67 -0.96 4.93 -20.12
CA LEU A 67 -2.17 4.11 -19.93
C LEU A 67 -3.40 4.89 -20.45
N ASP A 68 -4.13 4.29 -21.39
CA ASP A 68 -5.40 4.83 -21.89
C ASP A 68 -6.53 4.56 -20.87
N ILE A 69 -6.49 5.30 -19.76
CA ILE A 69 -7.46 5.22 -18.68
C ILE A 69 -8.11 6.58 -18.42
N ALA A 70 -9.42 6.60 -18.30
CA ALA A 70 -10.16 7.78 -17.89
C ALA A 70 -9.94 8.04 -16.38
N ILE A 71 -9.29 9.15 -16.06
CA ILE A 71 -9.04 9.57 -14.67
C ILE A 71 -10.18 10.49 -14.22
N ASP A 72 -10.86 10.15 -13.13
CA ASP A 72 -11.81 11.04 -12.44
C ASP A 72 -11.14 11.61 -11.19
N LEU A 73 -11.22 12.93 -11.00
CA LEU A 73 -10.70 13.63 -9.82
C LEU A 73 -11.33 13.17 -8.50
N LYS A 74 -12.44 12.44 -8.56
CA LYS A 74 -13.09 11.83 -7.40
C LYS A 74 -12.49 10.47 -7.03
N GLN A 75 -11.60 9.91 -7.85
CA GLN A 75 -10.91 8.66 -7.55
C GLN A 75 -9.87 8.90 -6.44
N LEU A 76 -10.00 8.12 -5.38
CA LEU A 76 -9.11 8.20 -4.21
C LEU A 76 -7.70 7.77 -4.60
N ALA A 77 -6.77 8.72 -4.66
CA ALA A 77 -5.38 8.44 -5.04
C ALA A 77 -4.54 7.87 -3.89
N TYR A 78 -4.77 8.35 -2.66
CA TYR A 78 -4.03 7.90 -1.47
C TYR A 78 -4.86 7.99 -0.19
N ILE A 79 -4.48 7.14 0.78
CA ILE A 79 -4.91 7.22 2.18
C ILE A 79 -3.61 7.31 2.99
N ILE A 80 -3.57 8.15 4.02
CA ILE A 80 -2.43 8.22 4.96
C ILE A 80 -2.99 8.03 6.37
N TYR A 81 -2.49 7.03 7.10
CA TYR A 81 -2.77 6.87 8.53
C TYR A 81 -1.61 7.47 9.31
N THR A 82 -1.88 8.58 9.98
CA THR A 82 -0.99 9.12 11.00
C THR A 82 -1.41 8.55 12.37
N SER A 83 -0.48 8.46 13.32
CA SER A 83 -0.76 8.12 14.72
C SER A 83 -1.63 9.20 15.37
N GLY A 84 -2.95 9.14 15.15
CA GLY A 84 -3.90 9.98 15.86
C GLY A 84 -3.90 9.66 17.35
N THR A 85 -4.02 10.68 18.21
CA THR A 85 -3.94 10.62 19.68
C THR A 85 -5.05 9.80 20.37
N THR A 86 -5.98 9.22 19.62
CA THR A 86 -6.92 8.20 20.09
C THR A 86 -6.63 6.97 19.26
N GLY A 87 -6.25 5.84 19.86
CA GLY A 87 -5.76 4.62 19.18
C GLY A 87 -6.65 3.97 18.10
N LYS A 88 -7.68 4.66 17.60
CA LYS A 88 -8.41 4.36 16.37
C LYS A 88 -7.93 5.28 15.24
N PRO A 89 -7.38 4.73 14.14
CA PRO A 89 -6.95 5.55 13.01
C PRO A 89 -8.14 6.28 12.38
N LYS A 90 -8.08 7.62 12.30
CA LYS A 90 -9.08 8.42 11.56
C LYS A 90 -8.58 8.64 10.13
N ARG A 91 -9.37 8.27 9.12
CA ARG A 91 -9.06 8.56 7.72
C ARG A 91 -9.11 10.07 7.49
N ARG A 92 -8.01 10.66 7.01
CA ARG A 92 -8.02 12.05 6.50
C ARG A 92 -8.13 11.99 4.97
N HIS A 93 -9.29 12.38 4.44
CA HIS A 93 -9.46 12.66 3.01
C HIS A 93 -8.86 14.05 2.75
N ASP A 94 -7.79 14.12 1.97
CA ASP A 94 -7.28 15.40 1.45
C ASP A 94 -7.65 15.51 -0.02
N ARG A 95 -8.25 16.65 -0.39
CA ARG A 95 -8.68 16.96 -1.76
C ARG A 95 -7.62 17.87 -2.33
N THR A 96 -6.95 17.46 -3.41
CA THR A 96 -5.98 18.29 -4.12
C THR A 96 -6.64 19.62 -4.50
N ARG A 97 -6.12 20.73 -3.93
CA ARG A 97 -6.47 22.09 -4.34
C ARG A 97 -5.79 22.39 -5.66
N GLY A 98 -6.57 22.89 -6.62
CA GLY A 98 -6.07 23.36 -7.90
C GLY A 98 -5.25 24.65 -7.75
N ALA A 99 -4.22 24.73 -8.58
CA ALA A 99 -3.81 25.89 -9.37
C ALA A 99 -3.01 25.38 -10.56
#